data_AF-A0A090SUL9-F1
#
_entry.id   AF-A0A090SUL9-F1
#
_cell.length_a   1.000
_cell.length_b   1.000
_cell.length_c   1.000
_cell.angle_alpha   90.00
_cell.angle_beta   90.00
_cell.angle_gamma   90.00
#
_symmetry.space_group_name_H-M   'P 1'
#
loop_
_entity.id
_entity.type
_entity.pdbx_description
1 polymer ?
#
loop_
_entity_poly.entity_id
_entity_poly.type
_entity_poly.pdbx_seq_one_letter_code
_entity_poly.pdbx_strand_id
1 'polypeptide(L)'
;MTGSLIFQDELDRKAYTAIEELMDHVESGALSPSSARLSLSLIQTAMSGLVSDDKEYLAMLTSADEVLEAMPTPTLRVDHVYKRDGAEPYLLRLTDCHLVAYKGTKKHSERHYELPSQAFKHLLALHRQLIKLGYTNK
;
A
#
# COMPACT_ATOMS: atom_id res chain seq x y z
N MET A 1 22.39 20.42 0.06
CA MET A 1 21.08 20.01 -0.49
C MET A 1 20.53 18.79 0.26
N THR A 2 20.40 18.86 1.59
CA THR A 2 20.04 17.71 2.45
C THR A 2 18.69 17.87 3.14
N GLY A 3 18.20 19.11 3.35
CA GLY A 3 16.94 19.37 4.04
C GLY A 3 15.67 18.98 3.27
N SER A 4 15.71 19.00 1.92
CA SER A 4 14.54 18.66 1.10
C SER A 4 14.24 17.16 1.05
N LEU A 5 15.27 16.31 1.10
CA LEU A 5 15.11 14.85 1.09
C LEU A 5 14.56 14.34 2.43
N ILE A 6 15.05 14.90 3.54
CA ILE A 6 14.58 14.55 4.90
C ILE A 6 13.10 14.91 5.07
N PHE A 7 12.66 16.05 4.51
CA PHE A 7 11.27 16.47 4.59
C PHE A 7 10.34 15.56 3.78
N GLN A 8 10.76 15.14 2.58
CA GLN A 8 9.97 14.22 1.74
C GLN A 8 9.83 12.84 2.40
N ASP A 9 10.93 12.27 2.90
CA ASP A 9 10.92 10.98 3.60
C ASP A 9 9.98 11.00 4.82
N GLU A 10 9.90 12.13 5.54
CA GLU A 10 9.01 12.28 6.69
C GLU A 10 7.54 12.42 6.27
N LEU A 11 7.26 13.14 5.18
CA LEU A 11 5.91 13.25 4.61
C LEU A 11 5.41 11.88 4.16
N ASP A 12 6.21 11.15 3.40
CA ASP A 12 5.84 9.83 2.88
C ASP A 12 5.58 8.86 4.05
N ARG A 13 6.44 8.88 5.08
CA ARG A 13 6.23 8.09 6.30
C ARG A 13 4.89 8.40 6.96
N LYS A 14 4.54 9.68 7.13
CA LYS A 14 3.26 10.09 7.74
C LYS A 14 2.07 9.68 6.88
N ALA A 15 2.22 9.76 5.56
CA ALA A 15 1.19 9.37 4.61
C ALA A 15 0.87 7.87 4.72
N TYR A 16 1.89 7.01 4.75
CA TYR A 16 1.71 5.57 4.94
C TYR A 16 1.11 5.24 6.32
N THR A 17 1.55 5.92 7.38
CA THR A 17 0.97 5.74 8.72
C THR A 17 -0.52 6.10 8.76
N ALA A 18 -0.94 7.17 8.07
CA ALA A 18 -2.35 7.53 8.00
C ALA A 18 -3.21 6.45 7.31
N ILE A 19 -2.67 5.79 6.27
CA ILE A 19 -3.35 4.66 5.62
C ILE A 19 -3.45 3.46 6.57
N GLU A 20 -2.38 3.14 7.30
CA GLU A 20 -2.36 2.05 8.30
C GLU A 20 -3.40 2.28 9.41
N GLU A 21 -3.43 3.49 9.99
CA GLU A 21 -4.40 3.88 11.04
C GLU A 21 -5.85 3.81 10.54
N LEU A 22 -6.10 4.21 9.30
CA LEU A 22 -7.42 4.12 8.69
C LEU A 22 -7.90 2.67 8.59
N MET A 23 -7.00 1.75 8.23
CA MET A 23 -7.30 0.32 8.19
C MET A 23 -7.57 -0.24 9.58
N ASP A 24 -6.80 0.17 10.60
CA ASP A 24 -7.00 -0.24 12.00
C ASP A 24 -8.37 0.24 12.54
N HIS A 25 -8.82 1.43 12.14
CA HIS A 25 -10.14 1.94 12.49
C HIS A 25 -11.29 1.14 11.86
N VAL A 26 -11.10 0.62 10.64
CA VAL A 26 -12.08 -0.27 10.01
C VAL A 26 -12.08 -1.63 10.67
N GLU A 27 -10.91 -2.21 10.95
CA GLU A 27 -10.77 -3.50 11.64
C GLU A 27 -11.42 -3.50 13.02
N SER A 28 -11.25 -2.42 13.79
CA SER A 28 -11.85 -2.27 15.11
C SER A 28 -13.35 -1.93 15.09
N GLY A 29 -13.92 -1.69 13.90
CA GLY A 29 -15.31 -1.24 13.74
C GLY A 29 -15.55 0.22 14.15
N ALA A 30 -14.48 0.99 14.43
CA ALA A 30 -14.58 2.41 14.73
C ALA A 30 -15.02 3.23 13.51
N LEU A 31 -14.69 2.76 12.29
CA LEU A 31 -15.16 3.30 11.02
C LEU A 31 -15.81 2.20 10.18
N SER A 32 -16.87 2.56 9.45
CA SER A 32 -17.33 1.72 8.34
C SER A 32 -16.36 1.85 7.15
N PRO A 33 -16.31 0.85 6.25
CA PRO A 33 -15.50 0.96 5.03
C PRO A 33 -15.85 2.20 4.19
N SER A 34 -17.13 2.56 4.09
CA SER A 34 -17.56 3.77 3.36
C SER A 34 -17.06 5.07 3.98
N SER A 35 -17.08 5.19 5.31
CA SER A 35 -16.51 6.35 6.00
C SER A 35 -14.98 6.40 5.87
N ALA A 36 -14.32 5.26 5.90
CA ALA A 36 -12.88 5.17 5.67
C ALA A 36 -12.49 5.61 4.25
N ARG A 37 -13.26 5.27 3.21
CA ARG A 37 -13.01 5.76 1.84
C ARG A 37 -13.12 7.28 1.71
N LEU A 38 -14.06 7.90 2.43
CA LEU A 38 -14.16 9.36 2.48
C LEU A 38 -12.91 9.99 3.13
N SER A 39 -12.46 9.45 4.25
CA SER A 39 -11.22 9.88 4.90
C SER A 39 -9.98 9.65 4.02
N LEU A 40 -9.94 8.54 3.29
CA LEU A 40 -8.87 8.25 2.33
C LEU A 40 -8.85 9.28 1.18
N SER A 41 -10.01 9.71 0.69
CA SER A 41 -10.13 10.77 -0.33
C SER A 41 -9.63 12.12 0.20
N LEU A 42 -9.87 12.43 1.47
CA LEU A 42 -9.32 13.63 2.12
C LEU A 42 -7.79 13.56 2.24
N ILE A 43 -7.26 12.40 2.64
CA ILE A 43 -5.81 12.15 2.68
C ILE A 43 -5.21 12.33 1.28
N GLN A 44 -5.82 11.73 0.25
CA GLN A 44 -5.37 11.88 -1.13
C GLN A 44 -5.36 13.35 -1.57
N THR A 45 -6.42 14.10 -1.26
CA THR A 45 -6.52 15.51 -1.62
C THR A 45 -5.45 16.36 -0.91
N ALA A 46 -5.27 16.16 0.39
CA ALA A 46 -4.27 16.89 1.17
C ALA A 46 -2.84 16.60 0.71
N MET A 47 -2.57 15.34 0.34
CA MET A 47 -1.24 14.88 -0.01
C MET A 47 -0.87 15.09 -1.48
N SER A 48 -1.84 15.19 -2.40
CA SER A 48 -1.57 15.39 -3.84
C SER A 48 -0.82 16.70 -4.15
N GLY A 49 -0.81 17.67 -3.24
CA GLY A 49 -0.02 18.90 -3.36
C GLY A 49 1.31 18.92 -2.61
N LEU A 50 1.59 17.87 -1.82
CA LEU A 50 2.70 17.85 -0.85
C LEU A 50 3.65 16.67 -1.05
N VAL A 51 3.12 15.52 -1.44
CA VAL A 51 3.92 14.39 -1.88
C VAL A 51 4.34 14.72 -3.30
N SER A 52 5.62 14.51 -3.61
CA SER A 52 6.14 14.65 -4.97
C SER A 52 5.32 13.82 -5.96
N ASP A 53 5.63 13.86 -7.27
CA ASP A 53 5.08 13.01 -8.35
C ASP A 53 5.27 11.48 -8.14
N ASP A 54 5.28 11.04 -6.89
CA ASP A 54 5.53 9.72 -6.39
C ASP A 54 4.32 8.83 -6.67
N LYS A 55 4.37 8.26 -7.87
CA LYS A 55 3.44 7.25 -8.38
C LYS A 55 3.26 6.08 -7.39
N GLU A 56 4.22 5.89 -6.48
CA GLU A 56 4.23 4.82 -5.49
C GLU A 56 3.18 5.04 -4.41
N TYR A 57 3.13 6.24 -3.83
CA TYR A 57 2.14 6.59 -2.82
C TYR A 57 0.72 6.59 -3.39
N LEU A 58 0.53 7.15 -4.58
CA LEU A 58 -0.77 7.13 -5.26
C LEU A 58 -1.26 5.71 -5.53
N ALA A 59 -0.37 4.81 -5.96
CA ALA A 59 -0.72 3.40 -6.14
C ALA A 59 -1.18 2.75 -4.83
N MET A 60 -0.54 3.05 -3.70
CA MET A 60 -0.97 2.52 -2.39
C MET A 60 -2.31 3.10 -1.94
N LEU A 61 -2.61 4.37 -2.23
CA LEU A 61 -3.93 4.96 -1.97
C LEU A 61 -5.03 4.30 -2.79
N THR A 62 -4.79 4.07 -4.09
CA THR A 62 -5.75 3.36 -4.94
C THR A 62 -6.03 1.96 -4.40
N SER A 63 -4.99 1.22 -4.02
CA SER A 63 -5.15 -0.12 -3.47
C SER A 63 -5.83 -0.13 -2.10
N ALA A 64 -5.62 0.90 -1.28
CA ALA A 64 -6.37 1.06 -0.03
C ALA A 64 -7.87 1.26 -0.31
N ASP A 65 -8.23 2.06 -1.32
CA ASP A 65 -9.64 2.26 -1.71
C ASP A 65 -10.28 0.95 -2.20
N GLU A 66 -9.57 0.19 -3.03
CA GLU A 66 -10.00 -1.13 -3.52
C GLU A 66 -10.24 -2.12 -2.37
N VAL A 67 -9.35 -2.14 -1.37
CA VAL A 67 -9.49 -2.98 -0.16
C VAL A 67 -10.73 -2.60 0.61
N LEU A 68 -10.98 -1.31 0.81
CA LEU A 68 -12.16 -0.81 1.53
C LEU A 68 -13.45 -1.08 0.76
N GLU A 69 -13.44 -0.98 -0.57
CA GLU A 69 -14.58 -1.33 -1.42
C GLU A 69 -14.91 -2.83 -1.38
N ALA A 70 -13.89 -3.68 -1.33
CA ALA A 70 -14.05 -5.13 -1.20
C ALA A 70 -14.47 -5.57 0.22
N MET A 71 -14.65 -4.65 1.17
CA MET A 71 -15.23 -4.97 2.47
C MET A 71 -16.73 -4.66 2.47
N PRO A 72 -17.63 -5.63 2.75
CA PRO A 72 -17.36 -6.97 3.29
C PRO A 72 -17.29 -8.12 2.25
N THR A 73 -17.49 -7.85 0.95
CA THR A 73 -17.59 -8.88 -0.10
C THR A 73 -16.24 -9.17 -0.79
N PRO A 74 -15.68 -10.38 -0.65
CA PRO A 74 -14.29 -10.70 -1.02
C PRO A 74 -14.15 -10.96 -2.53
N THR A 75 -14.16 -9.90 -3.31
CA THR A 75 -13.59 -9.93 -4.66
C THR A 75 -12.55 -8.82 -4.76
N LEU A 76 -11.43 -9.01 -4.06
CA LEU A 76 -10.30 -8.11 -4.10
C LEU A 76 -9.17 -8.76 -4.89
N ARG A 77 -8.58 -8.00 -5.83
CA ARG A 77 -7.28 -8.36 -6.39
C ARG A 77 -6.46 -7.11 -6.68
N VAL A 78 -5.32 -7.02 -6.01
CA VAL A 78 -4.33 -5.94 -6.19
C VAL A 78 -3.00 -6.56 -6.61
N ASP A 79 -2.45 -6.10 -7.72
CA ASP A 79 -1.14 -6.51 -8.22
C ASP A 79 -0.19 -5.29 -8.25
N HIS A 80 0.99 -5.40 -7.64
CA HIS A 80 2.06 -4.39 -7.74
C HIS A 80 3.34 -5.01 -8.29
N VAL A 81 3.91 -4.38 -9.31
CA VAL A 81 5.12 -4.85 -9.98
C VAL A 81 6.27 -3.91 -9.67
N TYR A 82 7.29 -4.43 -9.01
CA TYR A 82 8.48 -3.69 -8.62
C TYR A 82 9.66 -4.04 -9.52
N LYS A 83 10.32 -3.03 -10.07
CA LYS A 83 11.49 -3.20 -10.94
C LYS A 83 12.69 -2.42 -10.42
N ARG A 84 13.88 -2.98 -10.62
CA ARG A 84 15.17 -2.35 -10.37
C ARG A 84 16.16 -2.81 -11.44
N ASP A 85 16.95 -1.88 -11.97
CA ASP A 85 17.94 -2.21 -12.99
C ASP A 85 18.96 -3.23 -12.46
N GLY A 86 19.26 -4.24 -13.27
CA GLY A 86 20.17 -5.32 -12.92
C GLY A 86 19.64 -6.31 -11.87
N ALA A 87 18.35 -6.28 -11.51
CA ALA A 87 17.75 -7.21 -10.57
C ALA A 87 16.46 -7.86 -11.09
N GLU A 88 16.14 -9.04 -10.57
CA GLU A 88 14.86 -9.70 -10.87
C GLU A 88 13.69 -8.86 -10.32
N PRO A 89 12.57 -8.75 -11.08
CA PRO A 89 11.41 -8.00 -10.63
C PRO A 89 10.67 -8.73 -9.50
N TYR A 90 9.98 -7.97 -8.66
CA TYR A 90 9.01 -8.53 -7.72
C TYR A 90 7.59 -8.28 -8.21
N LEU A 91 6.70 -9.25 -7.97
CA LEU A 91 5.25 -9.07 -8.07
C LEU A 91 4.67 -9.35 -6.69
N LEU A 92 4.02 -8.35 -6.10
CA LEU A 92 3.18 -8.53 -4.91
C LEU A 92 1.73 -8.64 -5.38
N ARG A 93 1.10 -9.76 -5.08
CA ARG A 93 -0.31 -10.02 -5.40
C ARG A 93 -1.09 -10.21 -4.11
N LEU A 94 -2.03 -9.32 -3.87
CA LEU A 94 -3.06 -9.48 -2.85
C LEU A 94 -4.33 -9.99 -3.52
N THR A 95 -4.92 -11.06 -3.00
CA THR A 95 -6.22 -11.59 -3.43
C THR A 95 -7.02 -11.90 -2.18
N ASP A 96 -8.09 -11.14 -1.94
CA ASP A 96 -8.85 -11.18 -0.69
C ASP A 96 -7.94 -11.08 0.55
N CYS A 97 -7.88 -12.13 1.37
CA CYS A 97 -7.00 -12.20 2.55
C CYS A 97 -5.66 -12.90 2.27
N HIS A 98 -5.25 -13.04 1.01
CA HIS A 98 -4.08 -13.82 0.61
C HIS A 98 -3.04 -12.96 -0.11
N LEU A 99 -1.84 -12.86 0.46
CA LEU A 99 -0.72 -12.10 -0.11
C LEU A 99 0.37 -13.04 -0.60
N VAL A 100 0.72 -12.94 -1.88
CA VAL A 100 1.78 -13.73 -2.51
C VAL A 100 2.83 -12.78 -3.09
N ALA A 101 4.09 -13.01 -2.75
CA ALA A 101 5.23 -12.33 -3.37
C ALA A 101 5.94 -13.28 -4.34
N TYR A 102 6.13 -12.85 -5.58
CA TYR A 102 6.96 -13.53 -6.57
C TYR A 102 8.23 -12.73 -6.80
N LYS A 103 9.33 -13.43 -7.07
CA LYS A 103 10.59 -12.86 -7.57
C LYS A 103 10.91 -13.50 -8.91
N GLY A 104 10.87 -12.72 -9.98
CA GLY A 104 10.81 -13.25 -11.35
C GLY A 104 9.60 -14.16 -11.52
N THR A 105 9.83 -15.41 -11.91
CA THR A 105 8.77 -16.43 -12.10
C THR A 105 8.56 -17.32 -10.87
N LYS A 106 9.36 -17.16 -9.82
CA LYS A 106 9.32 -18.03 -8.64
C LYS A 106 8.54 -17.39 -7.51
N LYS A 107 7.67 -18.18 -6.86
CA LYS A 107 7.02 -17.78 -5.61
C LYS A 107 8.10 -17.63 -4.53
N HIS A 108 8.21 -16.43 -3.97
CA HIS A 108 9.19 -16.09 -2.95
C HIS A 108 8.61 -16.20 -1.54
N SER A 109 7.37 -15.73 -1.34
CA SER A 109 6.64 -15.89 -0.08
C SER A 109 5.14 -15.89 -0.29
N GLU A 110 4.41 -16.44 0.67
CA GLU A 110 2.95 -16.56 0.66
C GLU A 110 2.44 -16.48 2.09
N ARG A 111 1.37 -15.70 2.32
CA ARG A 111 0.75 -15.51 3.63
C ARG A 111 -0.75 -15.39 3.48
N HIS A 112 -1.48 -16.03 4.40
CA HIS A 112 -2.93 -15.92 4.53
C HIS A 112 -3.27 -15.19 5.83
N TYR A 113 -4.28 -14.33 5.78
CA TYR A 113 -4.74 -13.47 6.87
C TYR A 113 -6.22 -13.69 7.13
N GLU A 114 -6.70 -13.21 8.28
CA GLU A 114 -8.13 -13.27 8.60
C GLU A 114 -8.91 -12.19 7.85
N LEU A 115 -8.32 -11.01 7.70
CA LEU A 115 -8.95 -9.84 7.10
C LEU A 115 -8.13 -9.29 5.92
N PRO A 116 -8.77 -8.74 4.87
CA PRO A 116 -8.06 -8.12 3.75
C PRO A 116 -7.19 -6.91 4.18
N SER A 117 -7.63 -6.17 5.21
CA SER A 117 -6.88 -5.04 5.79
C SER A 117 -5.54 -5.47 6.40
N GLN A 118 -5.48 -6.63 7.08
CA GLN A 118 -4.24 -7.18 7.62
C GLN A 118 -3.27 -7.55 6.50
N ALA A 119 -3.80 -8.17 5.44
CA ALA A 119 -3.03 -8.53 4.27
C ALA A 119 -2.49 -7.29 3.55
N PHE A 120 -3.31 -6.23 3.45
CA PHE A 120 -2.92 -4.94 2.89
C PHE A 120 -1.85 -4.23 3.72
N LYS A 121 -1.95 -4.20 5.06
CA LYS A 121 -0.88 -3.68 5.94
C LYS A 121 0.45 -4.38 5.70
N HIS A 122 0.43 -5.70 5.48
CA HIS A 122 1.65 -6.43 5.15
C HIS A 122 2.18 -6.12 3.74
N LEU A 123 1.29 -5.90 2.77
CA LEU A 123 1.66 -5.41 1.43
C LEU A 123 2.33 -4.05 1.52
N LEU A 124 1.81 -3.11 2.32
CA LEU A 124 2.43 -1.80 2.57
C LEU A 124 3.82 -1.94 3.20
N ALA A 125 3.98 -2.85 4.16
CA ALA A 125 5.29 -3.12 4.77
C ALA A 125 6.30 -3.65 3.73
N LEU A 126 5.89 -4.57 2.84
CA LEU A 126 6.74 -5.10 1.76
C LEU A 126 7.04 -4.02 0.71
N HIS A 127 6.06 -3.21 0.33
CA HIS A 127 6.23 -2.05 -0.54
C HIS A 127 7.38 -1.17 -0.04
N ARG A 128 7.28 -0.70 1.22
CA ARG A 128 8.29 0.17 1.84
C ARG A 128 9.66 -0.49 1.93
N GLN A 129 9.73 -1.81 2.12
CA GLN A 129 10.99 -2.55 2.08
C GLN A 129 11.60 -2.56 0.67
N LEU A 130 10.80 -2.78 -0.37
CA LEU A 130 11.27 -2.79 -1.76
C LEU A 130 11.75 -1.41 -2.22
N ILE A 131 11.02 -0.35 -1.87
CA ILE A 131 11.43 1.04 -2.17
C ILE A 131 12.79 1.35 -1.51
N LYS A 132 12.98 0.97 -0.24
CA LYS A 132 14.27 1.11 0.46
C LYS A 132 15.41 0.32 -0.20
N LEU A 133 15.11 -0.77 -0.91
CA LEU A 133 16.07 -1.56 -1.68
C LEU A 133 16.32 -1.01 -3.09
N GLY A 134 15.74 0.14 -3.42
CA GLY A 134 15.89 0.83 -4.71
C GLY A 134 15.01 0.26 -5.82
N TYR A 135 13.97 -0.49 -5.49
CA TYR A 135 12.94 -0.87 -6.47
C TYR A 135 11.94 0.26 -6.65
N THR A 136 11.32 0.33 -7.83
CA THR A 136 10.22 1.25 -8.12
C THR A 136 8.97 0.52 -8.56
N ASN A 137 7.79 1.01 -8.15
CA ASN A 137 6.50 0.46 -8.56
C ASN A 137 6.17 0.90 -10.00
N LYS A 138 5.72 -0.03 -10.86
CA LYS A 138 5.47 0.21 -12.30
C LYS A 138 4.04 -0.05 -12.72
#